data_AF-A0A1F3Y0M8-F1
#
_entry.id   AF-A0A1F3Y0M8-F1
#
_cell.length_a   1.000
_cell.length_b   1.000
_cell.length_c   1.000
_cell.angle_alpha   90.00
_cell.angle_beta   90.00
_cell.angle_gamma   90.00
#
_symmetry.space_group_name_H-M   'P 1'
#
loop_
_entity.id
_entity.type
_entity.pdbx_description
1 polymer ?
#
loop_
_entity_poly.entity_id
_entity_poly.type
_entity_poly.pdbx_seq_one_letter_code
_entity_poly.pdbx_strand_id
1 'polypeptide(L)'
;MDFSESTQLMLVLSALAGAVHVLAPDHWLPASVLAWQRGWTFTKSSLFALFTFVIHLLAGVLIYFCFDSVLSGLQSTRLFAFSFILVFLVMTIRLLRFSRIKDIFRTGPRGLWAVFSVLSLIGPCESIIPILIKAKQMGIGYLLTILTFSLGTMIVGMASVVTGRYLWNRPLWLPRGISWSARGTALVPIAAGLAVGLSAILRIS
;
A
#
# COMPACT_ATOMS: atom_id res chain seq x y z
N MET A 1 -17.16 -19.63 -14.81
CA MET A 1 -17.88 -19.53 -13.52
C MET A 1 -18.53 -18.18 -13.50
N ASP A 2 -19.86 -18.12 -13.43
CA ASP A 2 -20.56 -16.86 -13.24
C ASP A 2 -20.50 -16.51 -11.76
N PHE A 3 -19.75 -15.44 -11.44
CA PHE A 3 -19.70 -14.90 -10.10
C PHE A 3 -20.99 -14.12 -9.82
N SER A 4 -21.52 -14.23 -8.60
CA SER A 4 -22.61 -13.36 -8.16
C SER A 4 -22.21 -11.88 -8.24
N GLU A 5 -23.18 -10.99 -8.44
CA GLU A 5 -22.94 -9.55 -8.53
C GLU A 5 -22.15 -9.02 -7.32
N SER A 6 -22.50 -9.45 -6.10
CA SER A 6 -21.80 -9.08 -4.87
C SER A 6 -20.33 -9.55 -4.86
N THR A 7 -20.05 -10.71 -5.46
CA THR A 7 -18.67 -11.22 -5.59
C THR A 7 -17.88 -10.36 -6.58
N GLN A 8 -18.46 -10.04 -7.74
CA GLN A 8 -17.82 -9.18 -8.74
C GLN A 8 -17.50 -7.80 -8.14
N LEU A 9 -18.46 -7.20 -7.42
CA LEU A 9 -18.28 -5.91 -6.76
C LEU A 9 -17.16 -5.96 -5.72
N MET A 10 -17.12 -6.99 -4.88
CA MET A 10 -16.05 -7.17 -3.89
C MET A 10 -14.66 -7.30 -4.54
N LEU A 11 -14.54 -8.02 -5.65
CA LEU A 11 -13.28 -8.19 -6.37
C LEU A 11 -12.80 -6.89 -7.01
N VAL A 12 -13.70 -6.10 -7.60
CA VAL A 12 -13.39 -4.77 -8.13
C VAL A 12 -12.93 -3.83 -7.02
N LEU A 13 -13.66 -3.81 -5.89
CA LEU A 13 -13.29 -2.98 -4.74
C LEU A 13 -11.98 -3.42 -4.09
N SER A 14 -11.69 -4.72 -4.06
CA SER A 14 -10.40 -5.25 -3.61
C SER A 14 -9.25 -4.73 -4.46
N ALA A 15 -9.39 -4.78 -5.79
CA ALA A 15 -8.40 -4.23 -6.71
C ALA A 15 -8.23 -2.71 -6.55
N LEU A 16 -9.32 -1.96 -6.44
CA LEU A 16 -9.29 -0.52 -6.21
C LEU A 16 -8.67 -0.16 -4.86
N ALA A 17 -8.96 -0.93 -3.80
CA ALA A 17 -8.38 -0.73 -2.49
C ALA A 17 -6.85 -0.91 -2.53
N GLY A 18 -6.35 -1.96 -3.20
CA GLY A 18 -4.91 -2.16 -3.41
C GLY A 18 -4.27 -1.02 -4.22
N ALA A 19 -4.94 -0.60 -5.29
CA ALA A 19 -4.50 0.51 -6.14
C ALA A 19 -4.42 1.85 -5.37
N VAL A 20 -5.41 2.18 -4.56
CA VAL A 20 -5.44 3.44 -3.79
C VAL A 20 -4.47 3.38 -2.62
N HIS A 21 -4.41 2.26 -1.90
CA HIS A 21 -3.52 2.08 -0.75
C HIS A 21 -2.05 2.35 -1.12
N VAL A 22 -1.59 1.80 -2.23
CA VAL A 22 -0.18 1.90 -2.65
C VAL A 22 0.22 3.30 -3.11
N LEU A 23 -0.72 4.22 -3.32
CA LEU A 23 -0.42 5.62 -3.66
C LEU A 23 0.12 6.42 -2.46
N ALA A 24 -0.05 5.91 -1.24
CA ALA A 24 0.51 6.54 -0.06
C ALA A 24 2.05 6.66 -0.22
N PRO A 25 2.64 7.85 0.01
CA PRO A 25 4.04 8.10 -0.34
C PRO A 25 5.05 7.12 0.29
N ASP A 26 4.74 6.57 1.45
CA ASP A 26 5.54 5.57 2.16
C ASP A 26 5.69 4.24 1.42
N HIS A 27 4.80 3.92 0.48
CA HIS A 27 4.81 2.67 -0.26
C HIS A 27 5.68 2.70 -1.53
N TRP A 28 5.76 3.84 -2.20
CA TRP A 28 6.45 3.95 -3.49
C TRP A 28 7.60 4.95 -3.49
N LEU A 29 7.55 6.01 -2.67
CA LEU A 29 8.57 7.07 -2.69
C LEU A 29 9.97 6.53 -2.32
N PRO A 30 10.15 5.71 -1.27
CA PRO A 30 11.45 5.14 -0.92
C PRO A 30 12.10 4.38 -2.08
N ALA A 31 11.33 3.52 -2.75
CA ALA A 31 11.80 2.75 -3.90
C ALA A 31 12.13 3.65 -5.10
N SER A 32 11.32 4.68 -5.36
CA SER A 32 11.56 5.63 -6.46
C SER A 32 12.84 6.44 -6.27
N VAL A 33 13.12 6.88 -5.04
CA VAL A 33 14.34 7.62 -4.67
C VAL A 33 15.55 6.73 -4.86
N LEU A 34 15.50 5.49 -4.35
CA LEU A 34 16.60 4.55 -4.49
C LEU A 34 16.89 4.24 -5.97
N ALA A 35 15.84 4.01 -6.76
CA ALA A 35 15.97 3.75 -8.20
C ALA A 35 16.59 4.93 -8.94
N TRP A 36 16.21 6.16 -8.59
CA TRP A 36 16.80 7.38 -9.12
C TRP A 36 18.28 7.52 -8.73
N GLN A 37 18.61 7.43 -7.44
CA GLN A 37 20.00 7.55 -6.95
C GLN A 37 20.93 6.53 -7.61
N ARG A 38 20.43 5.32 -7.86
CA ARG A 38 21.19 4.22 -8.49
C ARG A 38 21.25 4.29 -10.01
N GLY A 39 20.61 5.28 -10.64
CA GLY A 39 20.54 5.39 -12.09
C GLY A 39 19.89 4.19 -12.76
N TRP A 40 18.97 3.49 -12.08
CA TRP A 40 18.37 2.27 -12.61
C TRP A 40 17.56 2.55 -13.87
N THR A 41 17.57 1.62 -14.82
CA THR A 41 16.71 1.65 -16.01
C THR A 41 15.24 1.44 -15.63
N PHE A 42 14.33 1.67 -16.58
CA PHE A 42 12.89 1.37 -16.40
C PHE A 42 12.70 -0.08 -15.95
N THR A 43 13.28 -1.04 -16.68
CA THR A 43 13.16 -2.47 -16.38
C THR A 43 13.64 -2.82 -14.97
N LYS A 44 14.81 -2.31 -14.58
CA LYS A 44 15.36 -2.58 -13.25
C LYS A 44 14.52 -1.95 -12.13
N SER A 45 13.96 -0.77 -12.36
CA SER A 45 13.06 -0.10 -11.43
C SER A 45 11.75 -0.86 -11.28
N SER A 46 11.17 -1.32 -12.39
CA SER A 46 9.93 -2.12 -12.43
C SER A 46 10.10 -3.47 -11.74
N LEU A 47 11.20 -4.19 -11.99
CA LEU A 47 11.50 -5.46 -11.32
C LEU A 47 11.70 -5.29 -9.82
N PHE A 48 12.42 -4.24 -9.42
CA PHE A 48 12.58 -3.93 -8.00
C PHE A 48 11.24 -3.59 -7.33
N ALA A 49 10.44 -2.73 -7.97
CA ALA A 49 9.11 -2.39 -7.47
C ALA A 49 8.23 -3.63 -7.30
N LEU A 50 8.18 -4.50 -8.32
CA LEU A 50 7.45 -5.76 -8.28
C LEU A 50 7.89 -6.61 -7.08
N PHE A 51 9.20 -6.83 -6.91
CA PHE A 51 9.75 -7.56 -5.78
C PHE A 51 9.34 -6.95 -4.43
N THR A 52 9.45 -5.62 -4.28
CA THR A 52 9.07 -4.94 -3.04
C THR A 52 7.58 -5.08 -2.73
N PHE A 53 6.70 -4.97 -3.73
CA PHE A 53 5.26 -5.07 -3.51
C PHE A 53 4.80 -6.51 -3.28
N VAL A 54 5.46 -7.51 -3.87
CA VAL A 54 5.25 -8.93 -3.52
C VAL A 54 5.56 -9.16 -2.05
N ILE A 55 6.72 -8.72 -1.55
CA ILE A 55 7.09 -8.89 -0.15
C ILE A 55 6.13 -8.16 0.80
N HIS A 56 5.82 -6.90 0.49
CA HIS A 56 4.87 -6.08 1.26
C HIS A 56 3.50 -6.75 1.41
N LEU A 57 2.97 -7.28 0.30
CA LEU A 57 1.71 -7.99 0.27
C LEU A 57 1.78 -9.30 1.06
N LEU A 58 2.79 -10.13 0.79
CA LEU A 58 2.97 -11.42 1.47
C LEU A 58 3.10 -11.23 2.98
N ALA A 59 3.77 -10.17 3.44
CA ALA A 59 3.85 -9.83 4.86
C ALA A 59 2.46 -9.53 5.46
N GLY A 60 1.61 -8.78 4.76
CA GLY A 60 0.24 -8.51 5.20
C GLY A 60 -0.65 -9.76 5.23
N VAL A 61 -0.56 -10.58 4.19
CA VAL A 61 -1.27 -11.88 4.10
C VAL A 61 -0.81 -12.82 5.21
N LEU A 62 0.49 -12.90 5.46
CA LEU A 62 1.05 -13.73 6.53
C LEU A 62 0.55 -13.28 7.90
N ILE A 63 0.54 -11.96 8.17
CA ILE A 63 -0.02 -11.41 9.41
C ILE A 63 -1.49 -11.80 9.55
N TYR A 64 -2.31 -11.66 8.50
CA TYR A 64 -3.71 -12.10 8.56
C TYR A 64 -3.82 -13.57 8.99
N PHE A 65 -3.09 -14.48 8.33
CA PHE A 65 -3.18 -15.91 8.64
C PHE A 65 -2.62 -16.26 10.02
N CYS A 66 -1.61 -15.54 10.52
CA CYS A 66 -1.14 -15.71 11.90
C CYS A 66 -2.21 -15.38 12.95
N PHE A 67 -3.16 -14.49 12.62
CA PHE A 67 -4.22 -14.04 13.53
C PHE A 67 -5.64 -14.48 13.09
N ASP A 68 -5.78 -15.35 12.09
CA ASP A 68 -7.08 -15.72 11.50
C ASP A 68 -8.06 -16.27 12.55
N SER A 69 -7.57 -17.03 13.53
CA SER A 69 -8.40 -17.57 14.62
C SER A 69 -9.12 -16.49 15.43
N VAL A 70 -8.48 -15.33 15.63
CA VAL A 70 -9.06 -14.19 16.34
C VAL A 70 -9.86 -13.30 15.38
N LEU A 71 -9.29 -13.01 14.20
CA LEU A 71 -9.87 -12.08 13.23
C LEU A 71 -11.16 -12.60 12.60
N SER A 72 -11.28 -13.92 12.42
CA SER A 72 -12.48 -14.50 11.80
C SER A 72 -13.71 -14.52 12.72
N GLY A 73 -13.53 -14.33 14.03
CA GLY A 73 -14.62 -14.13 14.98
C GLY A 73 -15.22 -12.71 14.95
N LEU A 74 -14.62 -11.77 14.20
CA LEU A 74 -15.11 -10.40 14.12
C LEU A 74 -16.45 -10.34 13.37
N GLN A 75 -17.46 -9.79 14.04
CA GLN A 75 -18.77 -9.52 13.44
C GLN A 75 -18.67 -8.44 12.36
N SER A 76 -19.46 -8.59 11.28
CA SER A 76 -19.53 -7.63 10.17
C SER A 76 -19.83 -6.20 10.62
N THR A 77 -20.66 -6.04 11.65
CA THR A 77 -21.02 -4.72 12.24
C THR A 77 -19.82 -4.01 12.88
N ARG A 78 -18.82 -4.76 13.35
CA ARG A 78 -17.60 -4.24 13.99
C ARG A 78 -16.42 -4.12 13.03
N LEU A 79 -16.51 -4.73 11.85
CA LEU A 79 -15.42 -4.75 10.87
C LEU A 79 -15.03 -3.34 10.43
N PHE A 80 -15.99 -2.43 10.29
CA PHE A 80 -15.71 -1.03 9.96
C PHE A 80 -14.82 -0.37 11.01
N ALA A 81 -15.23 -0.41 12.27
CA ALA A 81 -14.48 0.20 13.38
C ALA A 81 -13.08 -0.43 13.52
N PHE A 82 -12.99 -1.76 13.41
CA PHE A 82 -11.72 -2.47 13.40
C PHE A 82 -10.79 -2.00 12.28
N SER A 83 -11.31 -1.95 11.04
CA SER A 83 -10.54 -1.52 9.87
C SER A 83 -10.03 -0.10 10.02
N PHE A 84 -10.89 0.80 10.49
CA PHE A 84 -10.55 2.20 10.71
C PHE A 84 -9.44 2.34 11.76
N ILE A 85 -9.58 1.68 12.91
CA ILE A 85 -8.57 1.71 13.98
C ILE A 85 -7.24 1.12 13.51
N LEU A 86 -7.27 -0.04 12.83
CA LEU A 86 -6.08 -0.69 12.30
C LEU A 86 -5.32 0.22 11.34
N VAL A 87 -6.03 0.72 10.31
CA VAL A 87 -5.41 1.58 9.29
C VAL A 87 -4.92 2.88 9.91
N PHE A 88 -5.70 3.51 10.79
CA PHE A 88 -5.29 4.75 11.45
C PHE A 88 -4.04 4.57 12.32
N LEU A 89 -4.00 3.51 13.13
CA LEU A 89 -2.85 3.20 13.99
C LEU A 89 -1.60 2.93 13.16
N VAL A 90 -1.71 2.08 12.13
CA VAL A 90 -0.57 1.73 11.27
C VAL A 90 -0.09 2.94 10.48
N MET A 91 -1.00 3.76 9.93
CA MET A 91 -0.65 5.01 9.25
C MET A 91 0.06 5.99 10.18
N THR A 92 -0.37 6.10 11.43
CA THR A 92 0.30 6.94 12.43
C THR A 92 1.73 6.46 12.69
N ILE A 93 1.92 5.15 12.92
CA ILE A 93 3.25 4.55 13.10
C ILE A 93 4.13 4.77 11.86
N ARG A 94 3.57 4.59 10.65
CA ARG A 94 4.28 4.79 9.39
C ARG A 94 4.68 6.25 9.20
N LEU A 95 3.81 7.20 9.49
CA LEU A 95 4.12 8.63 9.41
C LEU A 95 5.32 9.00 10.29
N LEU A 96 5.36 8.48 11.52
CA LEU A 96 6.48 8.68 12.44
C LEU A 96 7.77 8.03 11.91
N ARG A 97 7.67 6.82 11.36
CA ARG A 97 8.81 6.09 10.78
C ARG A 97 9.29 6.67 9.45
N PHE A 98 8.44 7.37 8.70
CA PHE A 98 8.76 7.93 7.39
C PHE A 98 9.90 8.96 7.46
N SER A 99 10.16 9.53 8.63
CA SER A 99 11.36 10.31 8.92
C SER A 99 12.67 9.62 8.53
N ARG A 100 12.71 8.27 8.54
CA ARG A 100 13.85 7.44 8.10
C ARG A 100 14.08 7.45 6.59
N ILE A 101 13.24 8.08 5.78
CA ILE A 101 13.55 8.29 4.35
C ILE A 101 14.88 9.04 4.17
N LYS A 102 15.27 9.87 5.13
CA LYS A 102 16.59 10.53 5.18
C LYS A 102 17.75 9.52 5.15
N ASP A 103 17.55 8.33 5.68
CA ASP A 103 18.57 7.28 5.67
C ASP A 103 18.82 6.80 4.23
N ILE A 104 17.76 6.64 3.42
CA ILE A 104 17.90 6.31 2.00
C ILE A 104 18.68 7.41 1.27
N PHE A 105 18.38 8.68 1.55
CA PHE A 105 19.14 9.80 0.99
C PHE A 105 20.63 9.78 1.40
N ARG A 106 20.95 9.39 2.64
CA ARG A 106 22.31 9.40 3.21
C ARG A 106 23.18 8.20 2.84
N THR A 107 22.60 7.00 2.74
CA THR A 107 23.37 5.75 2.55
C THR A 107 24.04 5.67 1.17
N GLY A 108 23.65 6.54 0.25
CA GLY A 108 24.20 6.60 -1.10
C GLY A 108 23.78 5.42 -1.98
N PRO A 109 24.11 5.47 -3.28
CA PRO A 109 23.55 4.54 -4.27
C PRO A 109 24.02 3.10 -4.14
N ARG A 110 25.14 2.80 -3.47
CA ARG A 110 25.71 1.44 -3.46
C ARG A 110 25.46 0.64 -2.18
N GLY A 111 24.89 1.23 -1.14
CA GLY A 111 24.68 0.54 0.14
C GLY A 111 23.53 -0.47 0.08
N LEU A 112 23.77 -1.74 0.48
CA LEU A 112 22.71 -2.74 0.70
C LEU A 112 21.69 -2.27 1.75
N TRP A 113 22.15 -1.48 2.71
CA TRP A 113 21.31 -0.89 3.75
C TRP A 113 20.20 0.03 3.20
N ALA A 114 20.40 0.64 2.02
CA ALA A 114 19.35 1.41 1.36
C ALA A 114 18.18 0.53 0.90
N VAL A 115 18.44 -0.71 0.47
CA VAL A 115 17.39 -1.68 0.09
C VAL A 115 16.62 -2.13 1.33
N PHE A 116 17.33 -2.45 2.41
CA PHE A 116 16.69 -2.79 3.68
C PHE A 116 15.82 -1.64 4.21
N SER A 117 16.31 -0.40 4.10
CA SER A 117 15.56 0.79 4.49
C SER A 117 14.26 0.94 3.71
N VAL A 118 14.28 0.72 2.38
CA VAL A 118 13.07 0.69 1.54
C VAL A 118 12.09 -0.38 2.03
N LEU A 119 12.53 -1.63 2.16
CA LEU A 119 11.66 -2.73 2.61
C LEU A 119 11.06 -2.46 4.00
N SER A 120 11.85 -1.87 4.89
CA SER A 120 11.42 -1.56 6.25
C SER A 120 10.36 -0.44 6.30
N LEU A 121 10.40 0.50 5.36
CA LEU A 121 9.50 1.66 5.30
C LEU A 121 8.15 1.30 4.67
N ILE A 122 8.16 0.40 3.68
CA ILE A 122 6.94 -0.06 2.99
C ILE A 122 6.03 -0.85 3.94
N GLY A 123 6.59 -1.48 4.98
CA GLY A 123 5.84 -2.20 6.02
C GLY A 123 5.02 -3.39 5.48
N PRO A 124 4.25 -4.08 6.33
CA PRO A 124 3.28 -5.07 5.87
C PRO A 124 2.03 -4.41 5.30
N CYS A 125 1.35 -5.02 4.33
CA CYS A 125 0.08 -4.51 3.81
C CYS A 125 -1.06 -4.68 4.82
N GLU A 126 -1.35 -3.66 5.63
CA GLU A 126 -2.44 -3.73 6.62
C GLU A 126 -3.84 -3.67 5.98
N SER A 127 -3.98 -3.02 4.82
CA SER A 127 -5.29 -2.83 4.18
C SER A 127 -5.88 -4.12 3.62
N ILE A 128 -5.06 -5.15 3.35
CA ILE A 128 -5.56 -6.46 2.90
C ILE A 128 -6.26 -7.24 4.02
N ILE A 129 -5.91 -6.99 5.28
CA ILE A 129 -6.43 -7.73 6.44
C ILE A 129 -7.97 -7.63 6.52
N PRO A 130 -8.60 -6.44 6.57
CA PRO A 130 -10.06 -6.34 6.63
C PRO A 130 -10.75 -6.86 5.36
N ILE A 131 -10.09 -6.80 4.21
CA ILE A 131 -10.59 -7.34 2.94
C ILE A 131 -10.65 -8.87 3.00
N LEU A 132 -9.64 -9.54 3.57
CA LEU A 132 -9.63 -10.99 3.77
C LEU A 132 -10.67 -11.46 4.79
N ILE A 133 -10.88 -10.69 5.87
CA ILE A 133 -11.98 -10.95 6.83
C ILE A 133 -13.32 -10.94 6.07
N LYS A 134 -13.56 -9.89 5.28
CA LYS A 134 -14.81 -9.76 4.51
C LYS A 134 -14.95 -10.86 3.46
N ALA A 135 -13.88 -11.22 2.76
CA ALA A 135 -13.88 -12.30 1.78
C ALA A 135 -14.25 -13.65 2.41
N LYS A 136 -13.77 -13.93 3.63
CA LYS A 136 -14.16 -15.11 4.41
C LYS A 136 -15.64 -15.09 4.77
N GLN A 137 -16.14 -13.96 5.29
CA GLN A 137 -17.56 -13.78 5.66
C GLN A 137 -18.52 -13.96 4.48
N MET A 138 -18.08 -13.62 3.26
CA MET A 138 -18.87 -13.77 2.03
C MET A 138 -18.69 -15.14 1.36
N GLY A 139 -17.77 -16.00 1.83
CA GLY A 139 -17.50 -17.31 1.22
C GLY A 139 -16.82 -17.26 -0.15
N ILE A 140 -16.25 -16.11 -0.56
CA ILE A 140 -15.59 -15.92 -1.88
C ILE A 140 -14.24 -16.65 -1.95
N GLY A 141 -13.65 -16.93 -0.79
CA GLY A 141 -12.31 -17.50 -0.67
C GLY A 141 -11.20 -16.45 -0.76
N TYR A 142 -10.02 -16.80 -0.24
CA TYR A 142 -8.90 -15.87 -0.12
C TYR A 142 -8.16 -15.65 -1.44
N LEU A 143 -7.99 -16.70 -2.25
CA LEU A 143 -7.10 -16.65 -3.42
C LEU A 143 -7.48 -15.55 -4.41
N LEU A 144 -8.75 -15.51 -4.82
CA LEU A 144 -9.23 -14.54 -5.81
C LEU A 144 -9.16 -13.10 -5.27
N THR A 145 -9.45 -12.93 -3.98
CA THR A 145 -9.35 -11.65 -3.28
C THR A 145 -7.90 -11.17 -3.21
N ILE A 146 -6.96 -12.05 -2.85
CA ILE A 146 -5.53 -11.74 -2.81
C ILE A 146 -5.06 -11.37 -4.21
N LEU A 147 -5.40 -12.13 -5.24
CA LEU A 147 -4.98 -11.86 -6.62
C LEU A 147 -5.47 -10.50 -7.12
N THR A 148 -6.74 -10.18 -6.89
CA THR A 148 -7.33 -8.90 -7.32
C THR A 148 -6.71 -7.71 -6.58
N PHE A 149 -6.54 -7.81 -5.27
CA PHE A 149 -5.82 -6.81 -4.47
C PHE A 149 -4.37 -6.64 -4.96
N SER A 150 -3.69 -7.77 -5.24
CA SER A 150 -2.30 -7.80 -5.73
C SER A 150 -2.17 -7.07 -7.05
N LEU A 151 -3.09 -7.32 -7.99
CA LEU A 151 -3.08 -6.70 -9.31
C LEU A 151 -3.17 -5.17 -9.20
N GLY A 152 -4.11 -4.66 -8.40
CA GLY A 152 -4.23 -3.22 -8.16
C GLY A 152 -2.97 -2.62 -7.56
N THR A 153 -2.43 -3.28 -6.52
CA THR A 153 -1.20 -2.85 -5.82
C THR A 153 0.02 -2.84 -6.75
N MET A 154 0.20 -3.89 -7.55
CA MET A 154 1.35 -4.04 -8.45
C MET A 154 1.29 -3.03 -9.59
N ILE A 155 0.14 -2.90 -10.28
CA ILE A 155 0.00 -2.00 -11.42
C ILE A 155 0.25 -0.55 -11.00
N VAL A 156 -0.45 -0.09 -9.97
CA VAL A 156 -0.34 1.32 -9.54
C VAL A 156 0.97 1.57 -8.79
N GLY A 157 1.43 0.63 -7.98
CA GLY A 157 2.69 0.74 -7.26
C GLY A 157 3.90 0.83 -8.22
N MET A 158 3.97 -0.06 -9.21
CA MET A 158 5.04 -0.02 -10.23
C MET A 158 4.99 1.28 -11.02
N ALA A 159 3.80 1.69 -11.48
CA ALA A 159 3.62 2.96 -12.18
C ALA A 159 4.10 4.15 -11.33
N SER A 160 3.80 4.16 -10.03
CA SER A 160 4.21 5.22 -9.09
C SER A 160 5.73 5.25 -8.89
N VAL A 161 6.36 4.09 -8.69
CA VAL A 161 7.83 3.99 -8.51
C VAL A 161 8.57 4.48 -9.76
N VAL A 162 8.15 4.00 -10.94
CA VAL A 162 8.79 4.34 -12.22
C VAL A 162 8.57 5.81 -12.56
N THR A 163 7.35 6.31 -12.41
CA THR A 163 7.01 7.71 -12.69
C THR A 163 7.75 8.62 -11.72
N GLY A 164 7.78 8.28 -10.43
CA GLY A 164 8.59 8.98 -9.43
C GLY A 164 10.07 9.04 -9.84
N ARG A 165 10.67 7.88 -10.16
CA ARG A 165 12.05 7.76 -10.68
C ARG A 165 12.32 8.69 -11.87
N TYR A 166 11.40 8.77 -12.81
CA TYR A 166 11.51 9.65 -13.98
C TYR A 166 11.43 11.13 -13.61
N LEU A 167 10.44 11.48 -12.79
CA LEU A 167 10.18 12.86 -12.40
C LEU A 167 11.35 13.43 -11.58
N TRP A 168 12.13 12.62 -10.86
CA TRP A 168 13.28 13.11 -10.08
C TRP A 168 14.32 13.86 -10.93
N ASN A 169 14.37 13.60 -12.24
CA ASN A 169 15.22 14.33 -13.19
C ASN A 169 14.57 15.63 -13.72
N ARG A 170 13.34 15.95 -13.30
CA ARG A 170 12.54 17.11 -13.74
C ARG A 170 12.28 18.05 -12.54
N PRO A 171 13.18 19.00 -12.27
CA PRO A 171 13.18 19.80 -11.04
C PRO A 171 11.96 20.71 -10.86
N LEU A 172 11.12 20.92 -11.88
CA LEU A 172 9.90 21.73 -11.75
C LEU A 172 8.69 20.94 -11.20
N TRP A 173 8.72 19.60 -11.22
CA TRP A 173 7.55 18.76 -10.93
C TRP A 173 7.59 18.06 -9.56
N LEU A 174 8.76 18.00 -8.92
CA LEU A 174 9.00 17.30 -7.65
C LEU A 174 9.33 18.12 -6.38
N PRO A 175 9.67 19.43 -6.39
CA PRO A 175 10.10 20.10 -5.16
C PRO A 175 9.02 20.20 -4.07
N ARG A 176 7.74 19.99 -4.39
CA ARG A 176 6.65 20.20 -3.43
C ARG A 176 6.33 18.95 -2.60
N GLY A 177 6.47 17.74 -3.14
CA GLY A 177 6.14 16.49 -2.45
C GLY A 177 7.01 16.18 -1.23
N ILE A 178 8.34 16.37 -1.34
CA ILE A 178 9.24 16.28 -0.17
C ILE A 178 8.92 17.38 0.84
N SER A 179 8.62 18.59 0.38
CA SER A 179 8.30 19.72 1.26
C SER A 179 6.96 19.55 2.00
N TRP A 180 6.04 18.74 1.47
CA TRP A 180 4.75 18.41 2.09
C TRP A 180 4.88 17.29 3.12
N SER A 181 5.65 16.25 2.80
CA SER A 181 6.04 15.22 3.77
C SER A 181 6.83 15.81 4.93
N ALA A 182 7.80 16.70 4.66
CA ALA A 182 8.57 17.39 5.69
C ALA A 182 7.73 18.37 6.54
N ARG A 183 6.54 18.78 6.06
CA ARG A 183 5.62 19.69 6.75
C ARG A 183 4.37 18.99 7.33
N GLY A 184 4.29 17.66 7.26
CA GLY A 184 3.14 16.90 7.79
C GLY A 184 1.82 17.07 7.00
N THR A 185 1.83 17.74 5.84
CA THR A 185 0.62 18.04 5.07
C THR A 185 0.13 16.89 4.19
N ALA A 186 0.87 15.76 4.16
CA ALA A 186 0.44 14.52 3.49
C ALA A 186 -0.82 13.89 4.12
N LEU A 187 -1.18 14.28 5.35
CA LEU A 187 -2.39 13.81 6.05
C LEU A 187 -3.69 14.18 5.31
N VAL A 188 -3.73 15.32 4.60
CA VAL A 188 -4.96 15.84 3.99
C VAL A 188 -5.47 14.96 2.83
N PRO A 189 -4.69 14.62 1.80
CA PRO A 189 -5.16 13.75 0.72
C PRO A 189 -5.42 12.31 1.19
N ILE A 190 -4.67 11.81 2.19
CA ILE A 190 -4.89 10.47 2.78
C ILE A 190 -6.22 10.43 3.54
N ALA A 191 -6.50 11.43 4.38
CA ALA A 191 -7.77 11.54 5.09
C ALA A 191 -8.97 11.70 4.13
N ALA A 192 -8.80 12.47 3.06
CA ALA A 192 -9.82 12.62 2.01
C ALA A 192 -10.07 11.31 1.24
N GLY A 193 -9.02 10.60 0.85
CA GLY A 193 -9.13 9.30 0.17
C GLY A 193 -9.77 8.22 1.06
N LEU A 194 -9.40 8.18 2.34
CA LEU A 194 -10.03 7.31 3.34
C LEU A 194 -11.51 7.64 3.51
N ALA A 195 -11.88 8.92 3.63
CA ALA A 195 -13.27 9.33 3.78
C ALA A 195 -14.14 8.94 2.58
N VAL A 196 -13.63 9.11 1.36
CA VAL A 196 -14.34 8.74 0.11
C VAL A 196 -14.47 7.22 -0.03
N GLY A 197 -13.38 6.48 0.19
CA GLY A 197 -13.39 5.01 0.09
C GLY A 197 -14.28 4.35 1.14
N LEU A 198 -14.23 4.84 2.39
CA LEU A 198 -15.07 4.34 3.47
C LEU A 198 -16.55 4.69 3.27
N SER A 199 -16.85 5.88 2.75
CA SER A 199 -18.24 6.27 2.40
C SER A 199 -18.84 5.39 1.31
N ALA A 200 -18.04 4.88 0.38
CA ALA A 200 -18.51 3.98 -0.67
C ALA A 200 -18.79 2.57 -0.13
N ILE A 201 -17.90 2.04 0.73
CA ILE A 201 -18.05 0.72 1.35
C ILE A 201 -19.29 0.65 2.25
N LEU A 202 -19.61 1.72 2.99
CA LEU A 202 -20.79 1.77 3.87
C LEU A 202 -22.13 1.77 3.13
N ARG A 203 -22.14 2.11 1.83
CA ARG A 203 -23.35 2.15 1.00
C ARG A 203 -23.62 0.84 0.26
N ILE A 204 -22.72 -0.13 0.39
CA ILE A 204 -22.87 -1.46 -0.18
C ILE A 204 -23.37 -2.36 0.94
N SER A 205 -24.69 -2.41 1.08
CA SER A 205 -25.44 -3.31 1.97
C SER A 205 -26.21 -4.31 1.14
#